data_AF-A0A957T0P6-F1
#
_entry.id   AF-A0A957T0P6-F1
#
_cell.length_a   1.000
_cell.length_b   1.000
_cell.length_c   1.000
_cell.angle_alpha   90.00
_cell.angle_beta   90.00
_cell.angle_gamma   90.00
#
_symmetry.space_group_name_H-M   'P 1'
#
loop_
_entity.id
_entity.type
_entity.pdbx_description
1 polymer ?
#
loop_
_entity_poly.entity_id
_entity_poly.type
_entity_poly.pdbx_seq_one_letter_code
_entity_poly.pdbx_strand_id
1 'polypeptide(L)'
;RIGRLLDDTCRFHNAAGQEILQMSRIGTMSQYSVVSEKSLVKIDKRYPLDKAVLVGCGVTTGVGAAVNTAGVQPGDKVAVIGTGGVGLNAVQGAALAGASQIIAVDIEDRKLELASSFGATDAVNPKDGDPVQAVLDLTDGVGVDYAIEVIGNVKTIEQAYGMIRRHGTVVVVGMDSDEKRIEIPAQNIVRAEKRLVGSYYGSCNPREDMPKLLALYDEGKLKLDELISQTYRLDQINQAFADLESGQNARGVILFD
;
A
#
# COMPACT_ATOMS: atom_id res chain seq x y z
N ARG A 1 -19.17 13.54 9.21
CA ARG A 1 -18.59 13.48 10.57
C ARG A 1 -17.78 12.19 10.67
N ILE A 2 -16.46 12.32 10.81
CA ILE A 2 -15.55 11.17 10.85
C ILE A 2 -15.80 10.45 12.18
N GLY A 3 -16.04 9.14 12.15
CA GLY A 3 -16.03 8.29 13.34
C GLY A 3 -17.36 7.81 13.94
N ARG A 4 -18.52 8.30 13.44
CA ARG A 4 -19.85 7.74 13.76
C ARG A 4 -20.27 6.71 12.71
N LEU A 5 -21.15 5.77 13.08
CA LEU A 5 -21.72 4.77 12.16
C LEU A 5 -22.67 5.42 11.14
N LEU A 6 -23.22 4.61 10.22
CA LEU A 6 -24.07 5.09 9.13
C LEU A 6 -25.39 5.73 9.61
N ASP A 7 -25.82 5.39 10.82
CA ASP A 7 -26.99 5.97 11.49
C ASP A 7 -26.63 7.21 12.34
N ASP A 8 -25.41 7.75 12.19
CA ASP A 8 -24.84 8.87 12.95
C ASP A 8 -24.76 8.63 14.48
N THR A 9 -24.77 7.38 14.93
CA THR A 9 -24.63 7.02 16.35
C THR A 9 -23.26 6.38 16.65
N CYS A 10 -22.91 6.34 17.94
CA CYS A 10 -21.68 5.72 18.43
C CYS A 10 -21.97 4.39 19.12
N ARG A 11 -21.04 3.43 19.06
CA ARG A 11 -21.13 2.15 19.78
C ARG A 11 -20.10 2.02 20.90
N PHE A 12 -18.99 2.76 20.84
CA PHE A 12 -18.00 2.77 21.91
C PHE A 12 -18.23 3.94 22.86
N HIS A 13 -18.19 3.62 24.15
CA HIS A 13 -18.21 4.58 25.25
C HIS A 13 -17.12 4.20 26.24
N ASN A 14 -16.44 5.19 26.83
CA ASN A 14 -15.52 4.94 27.93
C ASN A 14 -16.29 4.66 29.25
N ALA A 15 -15.56 4.37 30.33
CA ALA A 15 -16.15 4.13 31.65
C ALA A 15 -16.96 5.31 32.22
N ALA A 16 -16.72 6.53 31.73
CA ALA A 16 -17.46 7.74 32.08
C ALA A 16 -18.69 7.99 31.17
N GLY A 17 -18.99 7.07 30.25
CA GLY A 17 -20.11 7.19 29.30
C GLY A 17 -19.85 8.15 28.13
N GLN A 18 -18.62 8.64 27.96
CA GLN A 18 -18.27 9.53 26.85
C GLN A 18 -18.01 8.71 25.58
N GLU A 19 -18.52 9.19 24.44
CA GLU A 19 -18.33 8.53 23.15
C GLU A 19 -16.85 8.41 22.77
N ILE A 20 -16.48 7.25 22.23
CA ILE A 20 -15.19 7.02 21.57
C ILE A 20 -15.47 6.77 20.08
N LEU A 21 -14.94 7.62 19.21
CA LEU A 21 -15.21 7.53 17.78
C LEU A 21 -14.50 6.34 17.12
N GLN A 22 -15.16 5.68 16.16
CA GLN A 22 -14.63 4.53 15.42
C GLN A 22 -13.81 4.98 14.21
N MET A 23 -12.49 4.77 14.24
CA MET A 23 -11.63 4.98 13.08
C MET A 23 -12.16 4.20 11.87
N SER A 24 -12.34 4.90 10.75
CA SER A 24 -12.91 4.38 9.49
C SER A 24 -14.26 3.66 9.65
N ARG A 25 -15.03 3.94 10.71
CA ARG A 25 -16.29 3.25 11.04
C ARG A 25 -16.16 1.74 11.28
N ILE A 26 -14.94 1.28 11.58
CA ILE A 26 -14.65 -0.10 11.93
C ILE A 26 -14.12 -0.15 13.37
N GLY A 27 -13.04 0.57 13.67
CA GLY A 27 -12.43 0.59 15.00
C GLY A 27 -11.98 -0.80 15.46
N THR A 28 -10.89 -1.31 14.89
CA THR A 28 -10.42 -2.70 15.09
C THR A 28 -9.54 -2.91 16.32
N MET A 29 -9.14 -1.85 17.03
CA MET A 29 -8.33 -1.93 18.24
C MET A 29 -9.20 -2.16 19.49
N SER A 30 -10.05 -3.18 19.45
CA SER A 30 -10.98 -3.56 20.50
C SER A 30 -11.35 -5.04 20.35
N GLN A 31 -11.51 -5.75 21.48
CA GLN A 31 -11.91 -7.18 21.48
C GLN A 31 -13.26 -7.42 20.80
N TYR A 32 -14.14 -6.41 20.83
CA TYR A 32 -15.44 -6.43 20.16
C TYR A 32 -15.65 -5.14 19.40
N SER A 33 -16.29 -5.22 18.24
CA SER A 33 -16.73 -4.04 17.49
C SER A 33 -18.10 -4.28 16.85
N VAL A 34 -18.87 -3.22 16.70
CA VAL A 34 -20.13 -3.19 15.96
C VAL A 34 -19.91 -2.39 14.69
N VAL A 35 -20.18 -3.01 13.54
CA VAL A 35 -19.96 -2.43 12.22
C VAL A 35 -21.16 -2.66 11.32
N SER A 36 -21.27 -1.87 10.26
CA SER A 36 -22.29 -2.12 9.24
C SER A 36 -21.99 -3.39 8.46
N GLU A 37 -23.02 -4.18 8.13
CA GLU A 37 -22.92 -5.30 7.19
C GLU A 37 -22.29 -4.89 5.85
N LYS A 38 -22.49 -3.64 5.42
CA LYS A 38 -21.91 -3.10 4.19
C LYS A 38 -20.38 -3.06 4.22
N SER A 39 -19.79 -2.98 5.42
CA SER A 39 -18.35 -2.91 5.67
C SER A 39 -17.72 -4.27 5.99
N LEU A 40 -18.48 -5.37 5.82
CA LEU A 40 -18.01 -6.72 6.08
C LEU A 40 -17.91 -7.53 4.79
N VAL A 41 -16.80 -8.27 4.66
CA VAL A 41 -16.61 -9.31 3.65
C VAL A 41 -16.47 -10.64 4.39
N LYS A 42 -17.37 -11.58 4.13
CA LYS A 42 -17.29 -12.93 4.71
C LYS A 42 -16.19 -13.70 3.99
N ILE A 43 -15.29 -14.29 4.76
CA ILE A 43 -14.23 -15.18 4.26
C ILE A 43 -14.46 -16.61 4.75
N ASP A 44 -13.84 -17.59 4.08
CA ASP A 44 -13.87 -18.98 4.51
C ASP A 44 -13.09 -19.17 5.83
N LYS A 45 -13.56 -20.07 6.69
CA LYS A 45 -12.93 -20.34 7.99
C LYS A 45 -11.58 -21.05 7.87
N ARG A 46 -11.24 -21.58 6.70
CA ARG A 46 -9.94 -22.22 6.45
C ARG A 46 -8.78 -21.22 6.47
N TYR A 47 -9.04 -19.93 6.20
CA TYR A 47 -7.99 -18.92 6.15
C TYR A 47 -7.56 -18.53 7.58
N PRO A 48 -6.26 -18.65 7.92
CA PRO A 48 -5.75 -18.17 9.20
C PRO A 48 -5.97 -16.67 9.34
N LEU A 49 -6.60 -16.24 10.42
CA LEU A 49 -7.01 -14.84 10.60
C LEU A 49 -5.82 -13.89 10.80
N ASP A 50 -4.73 -14.38 11.37
CA ASP A 50 -3.46 -13.65 11.53
C ASP A 50 -2.80 -13.31 10.19
N LYS A 51 -3.14 -14.03 9.11
CA LYS A 51 -2.72 -13.72 7.73
C LYS A 51 -3.80 -12.96 6.96
N ALA A 52 -5.04 -13.42 7.04
CA ALA A 52 -6.17 -12.83 6.31
C ALA A 52 -6.43 -11.37 6.69
N VAL A 53 -6.09 -10.95 7.92
CA VAL A 53 -6.19 -9.55 8.37
C VAL A 53 -5.42 -8.58 7.47
N LEU A 54 -4.32 -9.01 6.85
CA LEU A 54 -3.51 -8.18 5.96
C LEU A 54 -4.24 -7.81 4.66
N VAL A 55 -5.14 -8.70 4.20
CA VAL A 55 -6.05 -8.48 3.06
C VAL A 55 -7.06 -7.39 3.37
N GLY A 56 -7.42 -7.20 4.64
CA GLY A 56 -8.33 -6.14 5.08
C GLY A 56 -7.84 -4.71 4.83
N CYS A 57 -6.57 -4.48 4.46
CA CYS A 57 -6.14 -3.15 4.02
C CYS A 57 -4.88 -3.16 3.15
N GLY A 58 -3.72 -3.46 3.74
CA GLY A 58 -2.43 -3.19 3.11
C GLY A 58 -2.19 -3.99 1.84
N VAL A 59 -2.60 -5.26 1.83
CA VAL A 59 -2.48 -6.15 0.67
C VAL A 59 -3.42 -5.70 -0.45
N THR A 60 -4.71 -5.51 -0.14
CA THR A 60 -5.71 -5.06 -1.11
C THR A 60 -5.34 -3.71 -1.72
N THR A 61 -4.86 -2.77 -0.90
CA THR A 61 -4.42 -1.46 -1.37
C THR A 61 -3.22 -1.57 -2.31
N GLY A 62 -2.18 -2.31 -1.93
CA GLY A 62 -0.96 -2.42 -2.72
C GLY A 62 -1.17 -3.18 -4.02
N VAL A 63 -1.74 -4.39 -3.94
CA VAL A 63 -2.01 -5.21 -5.13
C VAL A 63 -2.99 -4.51 -6.05
N GLY A 64 -4.05 -3.91 -5.52
CA GLY A 64 -5.03 -3.15 -6.29
C GLY A 64 -4.43 -1.90 -6.95
N ALA A 65 -3.49 -1.21 -6.32
CA ALA A 65 -2.82 -0.07 -6.95
C ALA A 65 -2.08 -0.48 -8.24
N ALA A 66 -1.42 -1.64 -8.25
CA ALA A 66 -0.74 -2.17 -9.43
C ALA A 66 -1.73 -2.78 -10.46
N VAL A 67 -2.66 -3.62 -10.00
CA VAL A 67 -3.52 -4.39 -10.90
C VAL A 67 -4.75 -3.60 -11.36
N ASN A 68 -5.43 -2.92 -10.45
CA ASN A 68 -6.70 -2.24 -10.75
C ASN A 68 -6.48 -0.79 -11.20
N THR A 69 -5.65 -0.02 -10.48
CA THR A 69 -5.47 1.41 -10.76
C THR A 69 -4.47 1.67 -11.89
N ALA A 70 -3.26 1.10 -11.79
CA ALA A 70 -2.26 1.20 -12.84
C ALA A 70 -2.67 0.36 -14.07
N GLY A 71 -3.21 -0.84 -13.83
CA GLY A 71 -3.54 -1.77 -14.90
C GLY A 71 -2.29 -2.36 -15.54
N VAL A 72 -1.26 -2.67 -14.72
CA VAL A 72 0.01 -3.25 -15.18
C VAL A 72 -0.26 -4.47 -16.08
N GLN A 73 0.45 -4.53 -17.20
CA GLN A 73 0.40 -5.59 -18.18
C GLN A 73 1.73 -6.35 -18.26
N PRO A 74 1.72 -7.58 -18.81
CA PRO A 74 2.93 -8.31 -19.08
C PRO A 74 3.93 -7.50 -19.91
N GLY A 75 5.15 -7.36 -19.41
CA GLY A 75 6.22 -6.60 -20.08
C GLY A 75 6.42 -5.18 -19.57
N ASP A 76 5.47 -4.60 -18.83
CA ASP A 76 5.61 -3.24 -18.31
C ASP A 76 6.75 -3.13 -17.28
N LYS A 77 7.32 -1.93 -17.18
CA LYS A 77 8.30 -1.53 -16.16
C LYS A 77 7.60 -0.69 -15.09
N VAL A 78 7.82 -1.01 -13.82
CA VAL A 78 7.15 -0.36 -12.70
C VAL A 78 8.18 0.15 -11.69
N ALA A 79 8.05 1.41 -11.25
CA ALA A 79 8.74 1.90 -10.05
C ALA A 79 7.76 1.89 -8.87
N VAL A 80 8.19 1.41 -7.71
CA VAL A 80 7.42 1.48 -6.45
C VAL A 80 8.19 2.32 -5.45
N ILE A 81 7.64 3.50 -5.11
CA ILE A 81 8.26 4.45 -4.19
C ILE A 81 7.68 4.26 -2.79
N GLY A 82 8.54 3.80 -1.88
CA GLY A 82 8.21 3.35 -0.53
C GLY A 82 7.89 1.86 -0.49
N THR A 83 8.65 1.10 0.29
CA THR A 83 8.56 -0.36 0.42
C THR A 83 8.14 -0.81 1.82
N GLY A 84 7.25 -0.05 2.45
CA GLY A 84 6.48 -0.52 3.61
C GLY A 84 5.42 -1.56 3.20
N GLY A 85 4.59 -2.04 4.13
CA GLY A 85 3.69 -3.15 3.79
C GLY A 85 2.56 -2.85 2.79
N VAL A 86 2.34 -1.60 2.32
CA VAL A 86 1.51 -1.36 1.11
C VAL A 86 2.38 -1.46 -0.13
N GLY A 87 3.56 -0.83 -0.12
CA GLY A 87 4.53 -0.88 -1.21
C GLY A 87 5.01 -2.29 -1.55
N LEU A 88 5.31 -3.13 -0.55
CA LEU A 88 5.63 -4.54 -0.78
C LEU A 88 4.50 -5.26 -1.53
N ASN A 89 3.24 -4.91 -1.27
CA ASN A 89 2.10 -5.48 -1.98
C ASN A 89 1.86 -4.85 -3.36
N ALA A 90 2.31 -3.61 -3.60
CA ALA A 90 2.37 -3.05 -4.94
C ALA A 90 3.45 -3.76 -5.79
N VAL A 91 4.60 -4.10 -5.20
CA VAL A 91 5.62 -4.95 -5.83
C VAL A 91 5.03 -6.32 -6.18
N GLN A 92 4.37 -7.00 -5.23
CA GLN A 92 3.69 -8.28 -5.52
C GLN A 92 2.65 -8.14 -6.62
N GLY A 93 1.82 -7.10 -6.58
CA GLY A 93 0.79 -6.85 -7.58
C GLY A 93 1.37 -6.67 -8.98
N ALA A 94 2.48 -5.92 -9.10
CA ALA A 94 3.18 -5.75 -10.37
C ALA A 94 3.78 -7.07 -10.88
N ALA A 95 4.37 -7.87 -9.99
CA ALA A 95 4.92 -9.18 -10.34
C ALA A 95 3.82 -10.16 -10.78
N LEU A 96 2.70 -10.21 -10.05
CA LEU A 96 1.52 -11.01 -10.39
C LEU A 96 0.91 -10.62 -11.74
N ALA A 97 0.98 -9.34 -12.10
CA ALA A 97 0.52 -8.81 -13.38
C ALA A 97 1.50 -9.07 -14.55
N GLY A 98 2.72 -9.55 -14.27
CA GLY A 98 3.72 -9.90 -15.28
C GLY A 98 4.64 -8.75 -15.69
N ALA A 99 4.81 -7.72 -14.84
CA ALA A 99 5.81 -6.68 -15.08
C ALA A 99 7.20 -7.31 -15.35
N SER A 100 7.90 -6.81 -16.36
CA SER A 100 9.24 -7.32 -16.71
C SER A 100 10.35 -6.76 -15.83
N GLN A 101 10.11 -5.58 -15.25
CA GLN A 101 11.04 -4.89 -14.37
C GLN A 101 10.28 -4.17 -13.27
N ILE A 102 10.70 -4.36 -12.02
CA ILE A 102 10.09 -3.75 -10.84
C ILE A 102 11.18 -3.11 -10.01
N ILE A 103 11.25 -1.78 -10.03
CA ILE A 103 12.28 -0.98 -9.37
C ILE A 103 11.73 -0.51 -8.01
N ALA A 104 12.28 -1.04 -6.93
CA ALA A 104 11.96 -0.61 -5.57
C ALA A 104 12.77 0.65 -5.20
N VAL A 105 12.10 1.67 -4.67
CA VAL A 105 12.73 2.92 -4.21
C VAL A 105 12.43 3.14 -2.73
N ASP A 106 13.46 3.10 -1.88
CA ASP A 106 13.33 3.29 -0.43
C ASP A 106 14.68 3.78 0.15
N ILE A 107 14.63 4.46 1.28
CA ILE A 107 15.82 5.00 1.95
C ILE A 107 16.55 3.95 2.81
N GLU A 108 15.89 2.85 3.14
CA GLU A 108 16.42 1.79 3.99
C GLU A 108 16.79 0.54 3.18
N ASP A 109 18.07 0.18 3.11
CA ASP A 109 18.56 -0.96 2.32
C ASP A 109 17.90 -2.28 2.71
N ARG A 110 17.66 -2.49 4.01
CA ARG A 110 16.93 -3.67 4.51
C ARG A 110 15.53 -3.82 3.91
N LYS A 111 14.85 -2.71 3.58
CA LYS A 111 13.53 -2.75 2.97
C LYS A 111 13.63 -3.03 1.47
N LEU A 112 14.67 -2.54 0.81
CA LEU A 112 14.99 -2.87 -0.58
C LEU A 112 15.33 -4.36 -0.74
N GLU A 113 16.15 -4.91 0.16
CA GLU A 113 16.42 -6.35 0.23
C GLU A 113 15.15 -7.16 0.41
N LEU A 114 14.28 -6.75 1.34
CA LEU A 114 12.98 -7.38 1.53
C LEU A 114 12.14 -7.29 0.25
N ALA A 115 12.06 -6.13 -0.40
CA ALA A 115 11.28 -5.93 -1.63
C ALA A 115 11.71 -6.88 -2.76
N SER A 116 13.00 -7.22 -2.86
CA SER A 116 13.49 -8.22 -3.81
C SER A 116 12.83 -9.59 -3.61
N SER A 117 12.67 -10.01 -2.34
CA SER A 117 11.95 -11.25 -2.02
C SER A 117 10.45 -11.22 -2.38
N PHE A 118 9.88 -10.04 -2.60
CA PHE A 118 8.47 -9.85 -3.01
C PHE A 118 8.30 -9.64 -4.52
N GLY A 119 9.39 -9.63 -5.30
CA GLY A 119 9.35 -9.54 -6.76
C GLY A 119 10.07 -8.33 -7.35
N ALA A 120 10.68 -7.44 -6.54
CA ALA A 120 11.48 -6.35 -7.08
C ALA A 120 12.73 -6.91 -7.80
N THR A 121 12.98 -6.42 -9.01
CA THR A 121 14.14 -6.80 -9.83
C THR A 121 15.33 -5.89 -9.59
N ASP A 122 15.06 -4.63 -9.25
CA ASP A 122 16.06 -3.60 -9.05
C ASP A 122 15.74 -2.78 -7.79
N ALA A 123 16.76 -2.12 -7.26
CA ALA A 123 16.66 -1.30 -6.05
C ALA A 123 17.36 0.04 -6.26
N VAL A 124 16.75 1.11 -5.74
CA VAL A 124 17.30 2.47 -5.74
C VAL A 124 17.19 3.04 -4.34
N ASN A 125 18.34 3.36 -3.73
CA ASN A 125 18.38 4.11 -2.49
C ASN A 125 18.60 5.62 -2.78
N PRO A 126 17.64 6.50 -2.46
CA PRO A 126 17.81 7.96 -2.65
C PRO A 126 18.96 8.58 -1.84
N LYS A 127 19.59 7.84 -0.91
CA LYS A 127 20.81 8.28 -0.20
C LYS A 127 22.04 8.24 -1.10
N ASP A 128 22.02 7.46 -2.19
CA ASP A 128 23.16 7.29 -3.10
C ASP A 128 23.16 8.31 -4.26
N GLY A 129 22.10 9.10 -4.41
CA GLY A 129 22.00 10.09 -5.49
C GLY A 129 20.56 10.50 -5.81
N ASP A 130 20.37 11.05 -7.01
CA ASP A 130 19.03 11.39 -7.51
C ASP A 130 18.27 10.11 -7.91
N PRO A 131 17.19 9.74 -7.20
CA PRO A 131 16.45 8.52 -7.51
C PRO A 131 15.74 8.61 -8.86
N VAL A 132 15.41 9.81 -9.36
CA VAL A 132 14.79 9.96 -10.69
C VAL A 132 15.79 9.56 -11.76
N GLN A 133 17.02 10.08 -11.68
CA GLN A 133 18.07 9.73 -12.63
C GLN A 133 18.42 8.25 -12.55
N ALA A 134 18.52 7.67 -11.34
CA ALA A 134 18.79 6.24 -11.18
C ALA A 134 17.72 5.35 -11.84
N VAL A 135 16.43 5.70 -11.70
CA VAL A 135 15.34 4.99 -12.39
C VAL A 135 15.42 5.17 -13.92
N LEU A 136 15.76 6.37 -14.39
CA LEU A 136 15.97 6.60 -15.82
C LEU A 136 17.14 5.75 -16.34
N ASP A 137 18.26 5.68 -15.62
CA ASP A 137 19.43 4.90 -16.02
C ASP A 137 19.11 3.39 -16.08
N LEU A 138 18.36 2.86 -15.11
CA LEU A 138 17.86 1.47 -15.11
C LEU A 138 16.86 1.17 -16.23
N THR A 139 16.35 2.21 -16.89
CA THR A 139 15.36 2.10 -17.97
C THR A 139 15.87 2.70 -19.28
N ASP A 140 17.19 2.72 -19.49
CA ASP A 140 17.85 3.19 -20.71
C ASP A 140 17.48 4.63 -21.10
N GLY A 141 17.20 5.47 -20.09
CA GLY A 141 16.76 6.86 -20.23
C GLY A 141 15.29 7.04 -20.60
N VAL A 142 14.51 5.95 -20.70
CA VAL A 142 13.10 6.01 -21.16
C VAL A 142 12.15 6.37 -20.01
N GLY A 143 12.38 5.84 -18.82
CA GLY A 143 11.45 5.88 -17.69
C GLY A 143 10.51 4.68 -17.65
N VAL A 144 9.82 4.51 -16.52
CA VAL A 144 8.89 3.40 -16.26
C VAL A 144 7.49 3.67 -16.84
N ASP A 145 6.75 2.61 -17.15
CA ASP A 145 5.34 2.69 -17.55
C ASP A 145 4.48 3.23 -16.40
N TYR A 146 4.75 2.76 -15.19
CA TYR A 146 4.02 3.12 -13.98
C TYR A 146 4.96 3.45 -12.84
N ALA A 147 4.69 4.55 -12.14
CA ALA A 147 5.31 4.86 -10.86
C ALA A 147 4.25 4.87 -9.76
N ILE A 148 4.32 3.92 -8.82
CA ILE A 148 3.37 3.75 -7.73
C ILE A 148 3.97 4.38 -6.47
N GLU A 149 3.42 5.52 -6.06
CA GLU A 149 3.88 6.29 -4.90
C GLU A 149 3.07 5.91 -3.65
N VAL A 150 3.74 5.45 -2.60
CA VAL A 150 3.10 4.82 -1.43
C VAL A 150 3.56 5.42 -0.11
N ILE A 151 4.15 6.62 -0.14
CA ILE A 151 4.62 7.34 1.06
C ILE A 151 3.64 8.46 1.40
N GLY A 152 3.14 9.19 0.39
CA GLY A 152 2.25 10.33 0.59
C GLY A 152 3.03 11.60 0.89
N ASN A 153 4.14 11.83 0.17
CA ASN A 153 4.94 13.03 0.28
C ASN A 153 4.98 13.79 -1.05
N VAL A 154 4.87 15.13 -1.00
CA VAL A 154 4.90 15.99 -2.21
C VAL A 154 6.11 15.71 -3.08
N LYS A 155 7.30 15.63 -2.48
CA LYS A 155 8.56 15.42 -3.21
C LYS A 155 8.59 14.06 -3.90
N THR A 156 8.10 13.01 -3.24
CA THR A 156 8.11 11.66 -3.82
C THR A 156 7.09 11.53 -4.95
N ILE A 157 5.97 12.26 -4.89
CA ILE A 157 4.99 12.34 -6.00
C ILE A 157 5.61 13.06 -7.21
N GLU A 158 6.30 14.17 -6.98
CA GLU A 158 6.98 14.92 -8.05
C GLU A 158 8.13 14.10 -8.67
N GLN A 159 8.90 13.39 -7.84
CA GLN A 159 9.93 12.45 -8.30
C GLN A 159 9.33 11.31 -9.12
N ALA A 160 8.23 10.70 -8.67
CA ALA A 160 7.52 9.67 -9.42
C ALA A 160 7.08 10.17 -10.81
N TYR A 161 6.65 11.43 -10.91
CA TYR A 161 6.33 12.05 -12.19
C TYR A 161 7.55 12.21 -13.10
N GLY A 162 8.73 12.47 -12.53
CA GLY A 162 10.01 12.47 -13.24
C GLY A 162 10.43 11.08 -13.74
N MET A 163 10.11 10.03 -13.00
CA MET A 163 10.50 8.64 -13.30
C MET A 163 9.73 8.01 -14.46
N ILE A 164 8.48 8.44 -14.71
CA ILE A 164 7.64 7.82 -15.75
C ILE A 164 8.04 8.26 -17.17
N ARG A 165 7.85 7.37 -18.13
CA ARG A 165 8.02 7.65 -19.56
C ARG A 165 6.92 8.55 -20.12
N ARG A 166 7.03 8.92 -21.40
CA ARG A 166 5.90 9.49 -22.17
C ARG A 166 4.75 8.48 -22.20
N HIS A 167 3.52 8.95 -22.00
CA HIS A 167 2.30 8.15 -21.80
C HIS A 167 2.28 7.33 -20.51
N GLY A 168 3.29 7.46 -19.65
CA GLY A 168 3.34 6.77 -18.36
C GLY A 168 2.37 7.37 -17.34
N THR A 169 2.13 6.63 -16.27
CA THR A 169 1.16 7.01 -15.23
C THR A 169 1.78 6.97 -13.84
N VAL A 170 1.66 8.06 -13.10
CA VAL A 170 1.88 8.08 -11.65
C VAL A 170 0.60 7.65 -10.96
N VAL A 171 0.70 6.65 -10.08
CA VAL A 171 -0.39 6.20 -9.20
C VAL A 171 -0.06 6.62 -7.78
N VAL A 172 -0.79 7.60 -7.26
CA VAL A 172 -0.62 8.11 -5.89
C VAL A 172 -1.52 7.31 -4.95
N VAL A 173 -0.90 6.54 -4.06
CA VAL A 173 -1.54 5.70 -3.04
C VAL A 173 -1.35 6.29 -1.65
N GLY A 174 -0.16 6.84 -1.38
CA GLY A 174 0.15 7.47 -0.12
C GLY A 174 -0.72 8.71 0.14
N MET A 175 -1.07 8.93 1.40
CA MET A 175 -1.88 10.08 1.81
C MET A 175 -1.07 10.99 2.72
N ASP A 176 -0.91 12.26 2.32
CA ASP A 176 -0.42 13.33 3.20
C ASP A 176 -1.57 13.81 4.09
N SER A 177 -1.28 14.21 5.33
CA SER A 177 -2.26 14.77 6.27
C SER A 177 -2.55 16.24 6.03
N ASP A 178 -1.70 16.91 5.26
CA ASP A 178 -1.71 18.36 5.12
C ASP A 178 -2.18 18.76 3.71
N GLU A 179 -2.91 19.88 3.58
CA GLU A 179 -3.40 20.43 2.30
C GLU A 179 -2.26 20.97 1.40
N LYS A 180 -1.17 20.21 1.25
CA LYS A 180 -0.01 20.56 0.42
C LYS A 180 -0.37 20.40 -1.06
N ARG A 181 0.39 21.12 -1.88
CA ARG A 181 0.25 21.12 -3.34
C ARG A 181 1.47 20.45 -3.96
N ILE A 182 1.24 19.82 -5.10
CA ILE A 182 2.29 19.28 -5.98
C ILE A 182 2.54 20.24 -7.14
N GLU A 183 3.79 20.35 -7.57
CA GLU A 183 4.20 21.19 -8.70
C GLU A 183 4.63 20.33 -9.89
N ILE A 184 3.84 20.36 -10.97
CA ILE A 184 4.11 19.60 -12.19
C ILE A 184 4.12 20.55 -13.39
N PRO A 185 5.12 20.47 -14.30
CA PRO A 185 5.16 21.31 -15.49
C PRO A 185 3.94 21.07 -16.41
N ALA A 186 3.03 22.03 -16.50
CA ALA A 186 1.76 21.90 -17.23
C ALA A 186 1.95 21.55 -18.71
N GLN A 187 2.97 22.11 -19.37
CA GLN A 187 3.27 21.76 -20.77
C GLN A 187 3.69 20.29 -20.93
N ASN A 188 4.36 19.72 -19.93
CA ASN A 188 4.83 18.35 -19.98
C ASN A 188 3.66 17.36 -19.89
N ILE A 189 2.62 17.66 -19.11
CA ILE A 189 1.38 16.86 -19.04
C ILE A 189 0.82 16.65 -20.45
N VAL A 190 0.64 17.73 -21.21
CA VAL A 190 0.05 17.68 -22.55
C VAL A 190 1.02 17.07 -23.57
N ARG A 191 2.28 17.52 -23.61
CA ARG A 191 3.23 17.12 -24.66
C ARG A 191 3.77 15.69 -24.50
N ALA A 192 3.89 15.22 -23.25
CA ALA A 192 4.35 13.87 -22.95
C ALA A 192 3.19 12.89 -22.70
N GLU A 193 1.95 13.37 -22.70
CA GLU A 193 0.74 12.59 -22.41
C GLU A 193 0.82 11.82 -21.08
N LYS A 194 1.52 12.38 -20.10
CA LYS A 194 1.68 11.77 -18.78
C LYS A 194 0.41 11.92 -17.96
N ARG A 195 0.15 10.93 -17.11
CA ARG A 195 -1.04 10.87 -16.25
C ARG A 195 -0.63 10.84 -14.78
N LEU A 196 -1.46 11.44 -13.94
CA LEU A 196 -1.38 11.34 -12.49
C LEU A 196 -2.78 11.00 -11.96
N VAL A 197 -2.89 9.89 -11.24
CA VAL A 197 -4.16 9.37 -10.73
C VAL A 197 -4.02 8.96 -9.27
N GLY A 198 -5.11 9.05 -8.50
CA GLY A 198 -5.16 8.53 -7.14
C GLY A 198 -5.62 7.07 -7.10
N SER A 199 -5.16 6.31 -6.11
CA SER A 199 -5.64 4.96 -5.79
C SER A 199 -6.11 4.90 -4.34
N TYR A 200 -7.42 5.05 -4.14
CA TYR A 200 -8.00 4.85 -2.82
C TYR A 200 -8.30 3.37 -2.61
N TYR A 201 -7.66 2.75 -1.61
CA TYR A 201 -7.86 1.34 -1.25
C TYR A 201 -7.65 0.39 -2.44
N GLY A 202 -6.69 0.72 -3.33
CA GLY A 202 -6.35 -0.08 -4.50
C GLY A 202 -7.42 -0.06 -5.61
N SER A 203 -8.30 0.95 -5.64
CA SER A 203 -9.48 1.00 -6.53
C SER A 203 -10.30 -0.29 -6.52
N CYS A 204 -10.28 -1.02 -5.40
CA CYS A 204 -10.81 -2.37 -5.33
C CYS A 204 -12.33 -2.40 -5.16
N ASN A 205 -12.92 -3.54 -5.52
CA ASN A 205 -14.20 -3.97 -5.00
C ASN A 205 -13.94 -5.03 -3.91
N PRO A 206 -14.05 -4.70 -2.61
CA PRO A 206 -13.65 -5.60 -1.53
C PRO A 206 -14.33 -6.97 -1.57
N ARG A 207 -15.60 -7.02 -2.01
CA ARG A 207 -16.39 -8.27 -2.07
C ARG A 207 -15.92 -9.20 -3.19
N GLU A 208 -15.25 -8.67 -4.20
CA GLU A 208 -14.71 -9.45 -5.31
C GLU A 208 -13.21 -9.69 -5.16
N ASP A 209 -12.47 -8.68 -4.73
CA ASP A 209 -11.01 -8.70 -4.77
C ASP A 209 -10.41 -9.41 -3.55
N MET A 210 -10.97 -9.24 -2.35
CA MET A 210 -10.43 -9.92 -1.16
C MET A 210 -10.50 -11.45 -1.27
N PRO A 211 -11.60 -12.07 -1.75
CA PRO A 211 -11.62 -13.52 -2.00
C PRO A 211 -10.61 -13.98 -3.04
N LYS A 212 -10.37 -13.20 -4.11
CA LYS A 212 -9.36 -13.51 -5.12
C LYS A 212 -7.95 -13.45 -4.55
N LEU A 213 -7.64 -12.43 -3.73
CA LEU A 213 -6.35 -12.31 -3.06
C LEU A 213 -6.08 -13.48 -2.10
N LEU A 214 -7.09 -13.90 -1.35
CA LEU A 214 -6.99 -15.08 -0.49
C LEU A 214 -6.81 -16.38 -1.29
N ALA A 215 -7.45 -16.51 -2.46
CA ALA A 215 -7.21 -17.64 -3.35
C ALA A 215 -5.77 -17.66 -3.90
N LEU A 216 -5.21 -16.50 -4.27
CA LEU A 216 -3.81 -16.39 -4.68
C LEU A 216 -2.83 -16.75 -3.55
N TYR A 217 -3.19 -16.49 -2.30
CA TYR A 217 -2.44 -16.95 -1.14
C TYR A 217 -2.45 -18.48 -1.03
N ASP A 218 -3.62 -19.12 -1.16
CA ASP A 218 -3.73 -20.59 -1.16
C ASP A 218 -2.93 -21.24 -2.31
N GLU A 219 -2.83 -20.56 -3.46
CA GLU A 219 -2.03 -21.00 -4.61
C GLU A 219 -0.52 -20.76 -4.43
N GLY A 220 -0.10 -20.15 -3.31
CA GLY A 220 1.31 -19.80 -3.05
C GLY A 220 1.84 -18.68 -3.93
N LYS A 221 0.97 -17.93 -4.62
CA LYS A 221 1.33 -16.83 -5.52
C LYS A 221 1.39 -15.48 -4.83
N LEU A 222 0.69 -15.32 -3.72
CA LEU A 222 0.70 -14.12 -2.90
C LEU A 222 1.30 -14.44 -1.54
N LYS A 223 2.33 -13.69 -1.14
CA LYS A 223 3.03 -13.84 0.13
C LYS A 223 2.32 -13.04 1.23
N LEU A 224 1.73 -13.73 2.19
CA LEU A 224 1.14 -13.13 3.39
C LEU A 224 1.96 -13.43 4.65
N ASP A 225 2.60 -14.59 4.71
CA ASP A 225 3.41 -15.01 5.85
C ASP A 225 4.63 -14.10 6.03
N GLU A 226 5.35 -13.85 4.95
CA GLU A 226 6.57 -13.07 4.90
C GLU A 226 6.34 -11.57 5.14
N LEU A 227 5.09 -11.10 5.05
CA LEU A 227 4.75 -9.72 5.38
C LEU A 227 4.80 -9.46 6.88
N ILE A 228 4.54 -10.49 7.70
CA ILE A 228 4.45 -10.36 9.15
C ILE A 228 5.86 -10.37 9.71
N SER A 229 6.35 -9.19 10.06
CA SER A 229 7.65 -9.05 10.72
C SER A 229 7.59 -9.37 12.21
N GLN A 230 6.44 -9.11 12.83
CA GLN A 230 6.25 -9.35 14.25
C GLN A 230 4.77 -9.54 14.63
N THR A 231 4.52 -10.36 15.64
CA THR A 231 3.22 -10.48 16.30
C THR A 231 3.27 -9.89 17.70
N TYR A 232 2.19 -9.26 18.13
CA TYR A 232 2.04 -8.60 19.42
C TYR A 232 0.75 -9.04 20.08
N ARG A 233 0.69 -8.99 21.40
CA ARG A 233 -0.58 -9.04 22.14
C ARG A 233 -1.22 -7.66 22.19
N LEU A 234 -2.53 -7.60 22.48
CA LEU A 234 -3.25 -6.33 22.62
C LEU A 234 -2.65 -5.41 23.72
N ASP A 235 -2.17 -5.97 24.83
CA ASP A 235 -1.52 -5.20 25.90
C ASP A 235 -0.15 -4.62 25.49
N GLN A 236 0.40 -5.05 24.36
CA GLN A 236 1.65 -4.55 23.77
C GLN A 236 1.42 -3.53 22.65
N ILE A 237 0.19 -3.05 22.46
CA ILE A 237 -0.17 -2.14 21.35
C ILE A 237 0.75 -0.92 21.24
N ASN A 238 1.18 -0.32 22.36
CA ASN A 238 2.08 0.84 22.33
C ASN A 238 3.46 0.48 21.77
N GLN A 239 3.98 -0.72 22.09
CA GLN A 239 5.24 -1.20 21.51
C GLN A 239 5.09 -1.46 20.01
N ALA A 240 3.95 -2.03 19.58
CA ALA A 240 3.67 -2.25 18.17
C ALA A 240 3.69 -0.95 17.36
N PHE A 241 3.15 0.15 17.92
CA PHE A 241 3.23 1.48 17.29
C PHE A 241 4.64 2.05 17.30
N ALA A 242 5.41 1.91 18.39
CA ALA A 242 6.80 2.36 18.44
C ALA A 242 7.70 1.64 17.41
N ASP A 243 7.49 0.33 17.21
CA ASP A 243 8.22 -0.46 16.22
C ASP A 243 7.83 -0.08 14.77
N LEU A 244 6.56 0.31 14.56
CA LEU A 244 6.09 0.86 13.29
C LEU A 244 6.75 2.22 12.99
N GLU A 245 6.76 3.14 13.96
CA GLU A 245 7.34 4.48 13.81
C GLU A 245 8.86 4.45 13.57
N SER A 246 9.56 3.54 14.24
CA SER A 246 11.00 3.31 14.03
C SER A 246 11.32 2.52 12.75
N GLY A 247 10.30 2.13 11.99
CA GLY A 247 10.45 1.42 10.71
C GLY A 247 10.99 0.00 10.85
N GLN A 248 10.97 -0.59 12.04
CA GLN A 248 11.42 -1.97 12.27
C GLN A 248 10.51 -3.01 11.62
N ASN A 249 9.23 -2.66 11.44
CA ASN A 249 8.21 -3.56 10.93
C ASN A 249 7.91 -3.36 9.44
N ALA A 250 7.66 -4.48 8.74
CA ALA A 250 6.90 -4.48 7.51
C ALA A 250 5.38 -4.48 7.83
N ARG A 251 4.94 -5.48 8.60
CA ARG A 251 3.63 -5.53 9.27
C ARG A 251 3.74 -6.14 10.65
N GLY A 252 3.26 -5.39 11.65
CA GLY A 252 2.93 -5.93 12.96
C GLY A 252 1.49 -6.43 12.99
N VAL A 253 1.25 -7.61 13.57
CA VAL A 253 -0.10 -8.18 13.76
C VAL A 253 -0.41 -8.27 15.25
N ILE A 254 -1.56 -7.76 15.66
CA ILE A 254 -2.03 -7.85 17.05
C ILE A 254 -2.95 -9.06 17.18
N LEU A 255 -2.59 -9.97 18.08
CA LEU A 255 -3.37 -11.14 18.48
C LEU A 255 -4.12 -10.81 19.78
N PHE A 256 -5.39 -11.21 19.83
CA PHE A 256 -6.31 -10.90 20.93
C PHE A 256 -6.42 -12.02 21.98
N ASP A 257 -5.80 -13.17 21.70
CA ASP A 257 -5.72 -14.35 22.56
C ASP A 257 -4.37 -14.45 23.28
#